data_AF-A0A183TE37-F1
#
_entry.id   AF-A0A183TE37-F1
#
_cell.length_a   1.000
_cell.length_b   1.000
_cell.length_c   1.000
_cell.angle_alpha   90.00
_cell.angle_beta   90.00
_cell.angle_gamma   90.00
#
_symmetry.space_group_name_H-M   'P 1'
#
loop_
_entity.id
_entity.type
_entity.pdbx_description
1 polymer ?
#
loop_
_entity_poly.entity_id
_entity_poly.type
_entity_poly.pdbx_seq_one_letter_code
_entity_poly.pdbx_strand_id
1 'polypeptide(L)'
;QGTTADLILQLFYVIIWTAFAFNLPWQDRSKYTPLAENWLRIVVLIAVVAITTYQIGDEIKEVHLSTVRTDKYKKWRLGQIEEQMAVCHPCWPGEMEYLEDEKNLIDSYRSNYASDTWNFIDWITYVALVASLVSHFVDIGVQSLVTARWHARIVSMTIILVWLRILKSVRAYIELGPFIVILGKLILVIGRFIFLYLVFFIPYRYNSSYPVSVQYFDTVNDLMFSLFLITANGPYDLAVSSKDLLTF
;
A
#
# COMPACT_ATOMS: atom_id res chain seq x y z
N GLN A 1 -22.06 -7.84 13.25
CA GLN A 1 -21.33 -8.32 14.45
C GLN A 1 -19.90 -8.77 14.13
N GLY A 2 -19.50 -8.99 12.87
CA GLY A 2 -18.10 -9.33 12.51
C GLY A 2 -17.11 -8.16 12.54
N THR A 3 -17.53 -6.96 12.13
CA THR A 3 -16.65 -5.79 11.91
C THR A 3 -15.87 -5.31 13.13
N THR A 4 -16.41 -5.44 14.34
CA THR A 4 -15.69 -5.06 15.57
C THR A 4 -14.66 -6.10 15.98
N ALA A 5 -14.98 -7.40 15.82
CA ALA A 5 -14.04 -8.48 16.08
C ALA A 5 -12.85 -8.44 15.10
N ASP A 6 -13.14 -8.16 13.81
CA ASP A 6 -12.11 -8.02 12.77
C ASP A 6 -11.16 -6.85 13.09
N LEU A 7 -11.71 -5.72 13.57
CA LEU A 7 -10.90 -4.57 14.00
C LEU A 7 -10.04 -4.91 15.22
N ILE A 8 -10.57 -5.61 16.22
CA ILE A 8 -9.79 -6.02 17.40
C ILE A 8 -8.66 -6.97 16.99
N LEU A 9 -8.93 -7.93 16.12
CA LEU A 9 -7.91 -8.85 15.60
C LEU A 9 -6.83 -8.10 14.83
N GLN A 10 -7.22 -7.10 14.03
CA GLN A 10 -6.26 -6.27 13.30
C GLN A 10 -5.44 -5.37 14.24
N LEU A 11 -6.01 -4.83 15.30
CA LEU A 11 -5.27 -4.08 16.31
C LEU A 11 -4.28 -4.97 17.04
N PHE A 12 -4.70 -6.16 17.44
CA PHE A 12 -3.82 -7.14 18.08
C PHE A 12 -2.65 -7.52 17.16
N TYR A 13 -2.93 -7.71 15.87
CA TYR A 13 -1.92 -7.95 14.86
C TYR A 13 -0.87 -6.84 14.77
N VAL A 14 -1.31 -5.59 14.72
CA VAL A 14 -0.41 -4.42 14.66
C VAL A 14 0.42 -4.29 15.92
N ILE A 15 -0.17 -4.56 17.10
CA ILE A 15 0.54 -4.51 18.39
C ILE A 15 1.63 -5.58 18.44
N ILE A 16 1.33 -6.82 18.02
CA ILE A 16 2.34 -7.90 17.96
C ILE A 16 3.48 -7.54 17.01
N TRP A 17 3.18 -7.03 15.82
CA TRP A 17 4.20 -6.64 14.85
C TRP A 17 5.05 -5.47 15.32
N THR A 18 4.44 -4.53 16.03
CA THR A 18 5.13 -3.41 16.66
C THR A 18 6.05 -3.91 17.79
N ALA A 19 5.55 -4.81 18.64
CA ALA A 19 6.35 -5.45 19.68
C ALA A 19 7.55 -6.21 19.07
N PHE A 20 7.36 -6.94 17.97
CA PHE A 20 8.44 -7.62 17.26
C PHE A 20 9.52 -6.65 16.79
N ALA A 21 9.12 -5.53 16.19
CA ALA A 21 10.05 -4.53 15.71
C ALA A 21 10.86 -3.86 16.84
N PHE A 22 10.21 -3.54 17.97
CA PHE A 22 10.90 -2.93 19.12
C PHE A 22 11.82 -3.90 19.86
N ASN A 23 11.45 -5.18 19.96
CA ASN A 23 12.23 -6.17 20.69
C ASN A 23 13.51 -6.62 19.98
N LEU A 24 13.79 -6.12 18.77
CA LEU A 24 14.94 -6.53 17.98
C LEU A 24 15.89 -5.35 17.67
N PRO A 25 16.67 -4.88 18.66
CA PRO A 25 17.66 -3.84 18.43
C PRO A 25 18.72 -4.34 17.44
N TRP A 26 18.91 -3.60 16.34
CA TRP A 26 19.85 -3.93 15.26
C TRP A 26 21.32 -4.00 15.69
N GLN A 27 21.66 -3.48 16.87
CA GLN A 27 23.02 -3.41 17.41
C GLN A 27 23.43 -4.68 18.17
N ASP A 28 22.46 -5.49 18.59
CA ASP A 28 22.70 -6.69 19.39
C ASP A 28 22.97 -7.90 18.49
N ARG A 29 24.20 -8.43 18.54
CA ARG A 29 24.62 -9.61 17.74
C ARG A 29 24.09 -10.92 18.31
N SER A 30 23.87 -10.97 19.62
CA SER A 30 23.38 -12.17 20.34
C SER A 30 21.87 -12.12 20.51
N LYS A 31 21.13 -12.04 19.40
CA LYS A 31 19.68 -11.80 19.39
C LYS A 31 18.86 -12.73 20.29
N TYR A 32 19.32 -13.98 20.47
CA TYR A 32 18.58 -15.04 21.18
C TYR A 32 19.41 -15.77 22.24
N THR A 33 20.64 -15.34 22.51
CA THR A 33 21.55 -16.02 23.44
C THR A 33 21.96 -15.07 24.57
N PRO A 34 21.85 -15.44 25.86
CA PRO A 34 21.35 -16.71 26.39
C PRO A 34 19.81 -16.83 26.32
N LEU A 35 19.32 -18.07 26.14
CA LEU A 35 17.89 -18.37 25.95
C LEU A 35 17.03 -18.00 27.17
N ALA A 36 17.58 -18.11 28.37
CA ALA A 36 16.86 -17.87 29.63
C ALA A 36 16.41 -16.42 29.78
N GLU A 37 17.17 -15.46 29.25
CA GLU A 37 16.85 -14.03 29.33
C GLU A 37 16.01 -13.57 28.12
N ASN A 38 16.18 -14.23 26.96
CA ASN A 38 15.59 -13.81 25.70
C ASN A 38 14.37 -14.65 25.23
N TRP A 39 13.81 -15.49 26.10
CA TRP A 39 12.68 -16.37 25.74
C TRP A 39 11.46 -15.61 25.20
N LEU A 40 11.21 -14.39 25.72
CA LEU A 40 10.14 -13.51 25.24
C LEU A 40 10.29 -13.17 23.75
N ARG A 41 11.52 -12.98 23.25
CA ARG A 41 11.78 -12.69 21.83
C ARG A 41 11.40 -13.87 20.94
N ILE A 42 11.59 -15.10 21.42
CA ILE A 42 11.21 -16.34 20.72
C ILE A 42 9.68 -16.46 20.70
N VAL A 43 9.01 -16.21 21.82
CA VAL A 43 7.54 -16.24 21.90
C VAL A 43 6.92 -15.22 20.96
N VAL A 44 7.45 -13.98 20.94
CA VAL A 44 6.98 -12.95 20.01
C VAL A 44 7.22 -13.36 18.55
N LEU A 45 8.38 -13.94 18.22
CA LEU A 45 8.65 -14.43 16.86
C LEU A 45 7.65 -15.52 16.43
N ILE A 46 7.39 -16.50 17.30
CA ILE A 46 6.42 -17.56 17.02
C ILE A 46 5.03 -16.98 16.84
N ALA A 47 4.61 -16.04 17.69
CA ALA A 47 3.32 -15.37 17.60
C ALA A 47 3.18 -14.60 16.28
N VAL A 48 4.22 -13.86 15.87
CA VAL A 48 4.27 -13.13 14.59
C VAL A 48 4.12 -14.07 13.40
N VAL A 49 4.89 -15.16 13.36
CA VAL A 49 4.81 -16.14 12.27
C VAL A 49 3.41 -16.75 12.21
N ALA A 50 2.88 -17.21 13.35
CA ALA A 50 1.56 -17.83 13.42
C ALA A 50 0.45 -16.88 12.95
N ILE A 51 0.44 -15.63 13.45
CA ILE A 51 -0.62 -14.67 13.10
C ILE A 51 -0.51 -14.19 11.66
N THR A 52 0.70 -14.02 11.12
CA THR A 52 0.90 -13.67 9.70
C THR A 52 0.48 -14.81 8.78
N THR A 53 0.79 -16.07 9.11
CA THR A 53 0.31 -17.22 8.32
C THR A 53 -1.22 -17.32 8.37
N TYR A 54 -1.84 -17.12 9.53
CA TYR A 54 -3.30 -17.09 9.65
C TYR A 54 -3.93 -16.01 8.75
N GLN A 55 -3.41 -14.78 8.79
CA GLN A 55 -3.96 -13.68 7.99
C GLN A 55 -3.79 -13.90 6.48
N ILE A 56 -2.63 -14.40 6.04
CA ILE A 56 -2.41 -14.72 4.61
C ILE A 56 -3.38 -15.82 4.16
N GLY A 57 -3.61 -16.84 4.99
CA GLY A 57 -4.57 -17.90 4.69
C GLY A 57 -6.00 -17.40 4.57
N ASP A 58 -6.42 -16.49 5.46
CA ASP A 58 -7.74 -15.88 5.42
C ASP A 58 -7.92 -15.00 4.17
N GLU A 59 -6.90 -14.23 3.80
CA GLU A 59 -6.90 -13.42 2.57
C GLU A 59 -7.05 -14.28 1.31
N ILE A 60 -6.27 -15.37 1.21
CA ILE A 60 -6.35 -16.29 0.07
C ILE A 60 -7.74 -16.92 -0.03
N LYS A 61 -8.34 -17.27 1.11
CA LYS A 61 -9.70 -17.78 1.18
C LYS A 61 -10.72 -16.73 0.71
N GLU A 62 -10.58 -15.47 1.12
CA GLU A 62 -11.46 -14.39 0.67
C GLU A 62 -11.37 -14.18 -0.85
N VAL A 63 -10.16 -14.13 -1.40
CA VAL A 63 -9.92 -14.02 -2.85
C VAL A 63 -10.59 -15.16 -3.59
N HIS A 64 -10.41 -16.40 -3.11
CA HIS A 64 -10.99 -17.58 -3.75
C HIS A 64 -12.53 -17.55 -3.69
N LEU A 65 -13.10 -17.30 -2.51
CA LEU A 65 -14.55 -17.21 -2.33
C LEU A 65 -15.17 -16.09 -3.14
N SER A 66 -14.49 -14.95 -3.29
CA SER A 66 -14.95 -13.83 -4.11
C SER A 66 -15.01 -14.23 -5.58
N THR A 67 -13.96 -14.87 -6.12
CA THR A 67 -13.93 -15.34 -7.50
C THR A 67 -15.04 -16.36 -7.77
N VAL A 68 -15.20 -17.36 -6.90
CA VAL A 68 -16.26 -18.38 -7.05
C VAL A 68 -17.65 -17.74 -7.01
N ARG A 69 -17.88 -16.77 -6.13
CA ARG A 69 -19.16 -16.05 -6.04
C ARG A 69 -19.43 -15.23 -7.29
N THR A 70 -18.41 -14.54 -7.82
CA THR A 70 -18.52 -13.78 -9.07
C THR A 70 -18.80 -14.70 -10.25
N ASP A 71 -18.10 -15.82 -10.38
CA ASP A 71 -18.32 -16.77 -11.47
C ASP A 71 -19.71 -17.40 -11.41
N LYS A 72 -20.18 -17.76 -10.21
CA LYS A 72 -21.54 -18.27 -10.01
C LYS A 72 -22.58 -17.21 -10.38
N TYR A 73 -22.37 -15.97 -9.99
CA TYR A 73 -23.25 -14.86 -10.35
C TYR A 73 -23.29 -14.61 -11.85
N LYS A 74 -22.13 -14.57 -12.52
CA LYS A 74 -22.02 -14.43 -13.98
C LYS A 74 -22.76 -15.54 -14.70
N LYS A 75 -22.50 -16.80 -14.35
CA LYS A 75 -23.18 -17.95 -14.97
C LYS A 75 -24.69 -17.90 -14.78
N TRP A 76 -25.15 -17.58 -13.56
CA TRP A 76 -26.58 -17.46 -13.27
C TRP A 76 -27.24 -16.34 -14.07
N ARG A 77 -26.63 -15.15 -14.12
CA ARG A 77 -27.20 -14.00 -14.81
C ARG A 77 -27.16 -14.14 -16.34
N LEU A 78 -26.08 -14.67 -16.88
CA LEU A 78 -25.96 -14.96 -18.31
C LEU A 78 -27.02 -15.98 -18.77
N GLY A 79 -27.27 -17.03 -17.97
CA GLY A 79 -28.33 -17.99 -18.29
C GLY A 79 -29.73 -17.36 -18.36
N GLN A 80 -30.02 -16.38 -17.50
CA GLN A 80 -31.29 -15.64 -17.57
C GLN A 80 -31.41 -14.78 -18.82
N ILE A 81 -30.32 -14.10 -19.20
CA ILE A 81 -30.31 -13.25 -20.39
C ILE A 81 -30.47 -14.10 -21.65
N GLU A 82 -29.80 -15.26 -21.72
CA GLU A 82 -29.94 -16.18 -22.86
C GLU A 82 -31.37 -16.72 -22.99
N GLU A 83 -32.04 -17.03 -21.88
CA GLU A 83 -33.46 -17.43 -21.88
C GLU A 83 -34.36 -16.29 -22.38
N GLN A 84 -34.11 -15.05 -21.97
CA GLN A 84 -34.85 -13.87 -22.42
C GLN A 84 -34.64 -13.58 -23.90
N MET A 85 -33.40 -13.67 -24.38
CA MET A 85 -33.07 -13.48 -25.81
C MET A 85 -33.79 -14.50 -26.70
N ALA A 86 -33.97 -15.74 -26.24
CA ALA A 86 -34.67 -16.77 -26.99
C ALA A 86 -36.18 -16.49 -27.19
N VAL A 87 -36.79 -15.69 -26.30
CA VAL A 87 -38.22 -15.35 -26.34
C VAL A 87 -38.47 -13.95 -26.92
N CYS A 88 -37.40 -13.21 -27.25
CA CYS A 88 -37.49 -11.84 -27.75
C CYS A 88 -38.28 -11.77 -29.07
N HIS A 89 -39.28 -10.88 -29.13
CA HIS A 89 -40.16 -10.78 -30.29
C HIS A 89 -39.45 -10.08 -31.47
N PRO A 90 -39.52 -10.60 -32.71
CA PRO A 90 -38.80 -10.03 -33.87
C PRO A 90 -39.11 -8.55 -34.17
N CYS A 91 -40.30 -8.08 -33.79
CA CYS A 91 -40.72 -6.69 -34.01
C CYS A 91 -40.21 -5.69 -32.95
N TRP A 92 -39.47 -6.14 -31.94
CA TRP A 92 -38.94 -5.31 -30.85
C TRP A 92 -37.40 -5.40 -30.79
N PRO A 93 -36.69 -4.86 -31.79
CA PRO A 93 -35.22 -4.95 -31.85
C PRO A 93 -34.51 -4.24 -30.68
N GLY A 94 -35.13 -3.22 -30.08
CA GLY A 94 -34.54 -2.50 -28.95
C GLY A 94 -34.43 -3.33 -27.67
N GLU A 95 -35.29 -4.35 -27.49
CA GLU A 95 -35.16 -5.29 -26.35
C GLU A 95 -33.96 -6.22 -26.55
N MET A 96 -33.73 -6.67 -27.79
CA MET A 96 -32.57 -7.49 -28.13
C MET A 96 -31.26 -6.71 -27.93
N GLU A 97 -31.21 -5.45 -28.38
CA GLU A 97 -30.06 -4.56 -28.19
C GLU A 97 -29.76 -4.33 -26.70
N TYR A 98 -30.80 -4.09 -25.89
CA TYR A 98 -30.67 -3.96 -24.43
C TYR A 98 -30.08 -5.22 -23.77
N LEU A 99 -30.53 -6.40 -24.16
CA LEU A 99 -30.04 -7.68 -23.62
C LEU A 99 -28.58 -7.95 -24.02
N GLU A 100 -28.20 -7.57 -25.24
CA GLU A 100 -26.81 -7.68 -25.72
C GLU A 100 -25.88 -6.73 -24.95
N ASP A 101 -26.32 -5.49 -24.70
CA ASP A 101 -25.61 -4.55 -23.83
C ASP A 101 -25.48 -5.07 -22.40
N GLU A 102 -26.54 -5.66 -21.84
CA GLU A 102 -26.49 -6.22 -20.49
C GLU A 102 -25.53 -7.41 -20.38
N LYS A 103 -25.49 -8.27 -21.41
CA LYS A 103 -24.50 -9.35 -21.52
C LYS A 103 -23.08 -8.81 -21.49
N ASN A 104 -22.79 -7.78 -22.30
CA ASN A 104 -21.49 -7.12 -22.34
C ASN A 104 -21.11 -6.50 -20.98
N LEU A 105 -22.07 -5.95 -20.24
CA LEU A 105 -21.86 -5.42 -18.89
C LEU A 105 -21.51 -6.53 -17.88
N ILE A 106 -22.16 -7.69 -17.95
CA ILE A 106 -21.87 -8.82 -17.04
C ILE A 106 -20.53 -9.47 -17.35
N ASP A 107 -20.16 -9.56 -18.63
CA ASP A 107 -18.84 -10.05 -19.01
C ASP A 107 -17.74 -9.13 -18.49
N SER A 108 -17.94 -7.82 -18.60
CA SER A 108 -17.02 -6.81 -18.05
C SER A 108 -17.08 -6.66 -16.52
N TYR A 109 -18.09 -7.24 -15.85
CA TYR A 109 -18.21 -7.21 -14.39
C TYR A 109 -16.99 -7.84 -13.73
N ARG A 110 -16.29 -7.07 -12.90
CA ARG A 110 -15.15 -7.54 -12.10
C ARG A 110 -15.63 -7.97 -10.72
N SER A 111 -14.93 -8.94 -10.14
CA SER A 111 -15.12 -9.30 -8.73
C SER A 111 -14.95 -8.07 -7.83
N ASN A 112 -15.81 -7.90 -6.83
CA ASN A 112 -15.74 -6.80 -5.87
C ASN A 112 -14.35 -6.67 -5.22
N TYR A 113 -13.66 -7.80 -5.03
CA TYR A 113 -12.29 -7.85 -4.54
C TYR A 113 -11.30 -7.17 -5.50
N ALA A 114 -11.43 -7.40 -6.82
CA ALA A 114 -10.51 -6.83 -7.82
C ALA A 114 -10.75 -5.34 -8.09
N SER A 115 -11.94 -4.82 -7.73
CA SER A 115 -12.26 -3.39 -7.87
C SER A 115 -11.83 -2.53 -6.69
N ASP A 116 -11.46 -3.12 -5.56
CA ASP A 116 -11.10 -2.36 -4.35
C ASP A 116 -9.59 -2.08 -4.27
N THR A 117 -9.22 -0.80 -4.37
CA THR A 117 -7.82 -0.34 -4.26
C THR A 117 -7.16 -0.74 -2.95
N TRP A 118 -7.94 -0.92 -1.87
CA TRP A 118 -7.39 -1.31 -0.56
C TRP A 118 -6.80 -2.71 -0.56
N ASN A 119 -7.30 -3.63 -1.39
CA ASN A 119 -6.75 -4.97 -1.50
C ASN A 119 -5.33 -4.96 -2.08
N PHE A 120 -5.01 -4.01 -2.95
CA PHE A 120 -3.65 -3.84 -3.45
C PHE A 120 -2.66 -3.43 -2.34
N ILE A 121 -3.10 -2.55 -1.44
CA ILE A 121 -2.31 -2.15 -0.25
C ILE A 121 -2.08 -3.37 0.66
N ASP A 122 -3.08 -4.23 0.83
CA ASP A 122 -2.94 -5.46 1.62
C ASP A 122 -1.90 -6.41 1.01
N TRP A 123 -1.94 -6.65 -0.30
CA TRP A 123 -0.93 -7.48 -0.97
C TRP A 123 0.48 -6.91 -0.82
N ILE A 124 0.67 -5.60 -0.99
CA ILE A 124 1.97 -4.95 -0.74
C ILE A 124 2.41 -5.17 0.70
N THR A 125 1.48 -5.04 1.66
CA THR A 125 1.76 -5.26 3.07
C THR A 125 2.17 -6.70 3.34
N TYR A 126 1.48 -7.70 2.79
CA TYR A 126 1.86 -9.11 2.92
C TYR A 126 3.22 -9.42 2.32
N VAL A 127 3.54 -8.86 1.14
CA VAL A 127 4.87 -9.00 0.54
C VAL A 127 5.95 -8.40 1.45
N ALA A 128 5.70 -7.21 2.02
CA ALA A 128 6.63 -6.58 2.95
C ALA A 128 6.81 -7.40 4.25
N LEU A 129 5.73 -7.98 4.78
CA LEU A 129 5.75 -8.86 5.95
C LEU A 129 6.58 -10.11 5.71
N VAL A 130 6.37 -10.79 4.57
CA VAL A 130 7.17 -11.95 4.18
C VAL A 130 8.64 -11.55 3.99
N ALA A 131 8.91 -10.43 3.32
CA ALA A 131 10.28 -9.92 3.16
C ALA A 131 10.94 -9.60 4.52
N SER A 132 10.19 -9.08 5.48
CA SER A 132 10.63 -8.82 6.84
C SER A 132 11.01 -10.12 7.58
N LEU A 133 10.17 -11.16 7.47
CA LEU A 133 10.47 -12.48 8.04
C LEU A 133 11.68 -13.14 7.37
N VAL A 134 11.75 -13.12 6.05
CA VAL A 134 12.88 -13.69 5.31
C VAL A 134 14.17 -12.97 5.67
N SER A 135 14.17 -11.64 5.68
CA SER A 135 15.35 -10.86 6.08
C SER A 135 15.76 -11.13 7.53
N HIS A 136 14.80 -11.39 8.43
CA HIS A 136 15.08 -11.81 9.80
C HIS A 136 15.81 -13.15 9.88
N PHE A 137 15.31 -14.18 9.16
CA PHE A 137 15.95 -15.50 9.12
C PHE A 137 17.35 -15.44 8.50
N VAL A 138 17.53 -14.65 7.44
CA VAL A 138 18.84 -14.43 6.80
C VAL A 138 19.80 -13.74 7.77
N ASP A 139 19.33 -12.77 8.56
CA ASP A 139 20.16 -12.06 9.52
C ASP A 139 20.62 -12.96 10.68
N ILE A 140 19.76 -13.88 11.14
CA ILE A 140 20.14 -14.90 12.13
C ILE A 140 21.22 -15.84 11.58
N GLY A 141 21.11 -16.25 10.31
CA GLY A 141 22.03 -17.20 9.69
C GLY A 141 23.39 -16.61 9.33
N VAL A 142 23.42 -15.40 8.77
CA VAL A 142 24.65 -14.75 8.26
C VAL A 142 25.34 -13.91 9.34
N GLN A 143 24.59 -13.34 10.28
CA GLN A 143 25.10 -12.50 11.37
C GLN A 143 26.02 -11.35 10.90
N SER A 144 25.67 -10.71 9.78
CA SER A 144 26.41 -9.60 9.20
C SER A 144 25.77 -8.25 9.50
N LEU A 145 26.59 -7.22 9.76
CA LEU A 145 26.13 -5.85 10.02
C LEU A 145 25.33 -5.27 8.84
N VAL A 146 25.69 -5.65 7.62
CA VAL A 146 24.99 -5.20 6.41
C VAL A 146 23.57 -5.76 6.39
N THR A 147 23.42 -7.06 6.70
CA THR A 147 22.13 -7.74 6.75
C THR A 147 21.25 -7.16 7.85
N ALA A 148 21.80 -6.91 9.04
CA ALA A 148 21.06 -6.31 10.16
C ALA A 148 20.54 -4.90 9.82
N ARG A 149 21.35 -4.09 9.12
CA ARG A 149 20.94 -2.74 8.68
C ARG A 149 19.82 -2.80 7.64
N TRP A 150 19.91 -3.71 6.67
CA TRP A 150 18.86 -3.90 5.67
C TRP A 150 17.57 -4.43 6.30
N HIS A 151 17.69 -5.40 7.21
CA HIS A 151 16.56 -5.92 7.96
C HIS A 151 15.84 -4.81 8.73
N ALA A 152 16.58 -3.95 9.47
CA ALA A 152 15.99 -2.82 10.17
C ALA A 152 15.22 -1.86 9.24
N ARG A 153 15.76 -1.56 8.04
CA ARG A 153 15.07 -0.73 7.04
C ARG A 153 13.79 -1.39 6.53
N ILE A 154 13.83 -2.68 6.23
CA ILE A 154 12.67 -3.44 5.76
C ILE A 154 11.58 -3.48 6.85
N VAL A 155 11.96 -3.77 8.09
CA VAL A 155 11.04 -3.78 9.25
C VAL A 155 10.38 -2.42 9.44
N SER A 156 11.15 -1.32 9.41
CA SER A 156 10.60 0.04 9.55
C SER A 156 9.56 0.36 8.48
N MET A 157 9.84 0.03 7.21
CA MET A 157 8.87 0.22 6.13
C MET A 157 7.64 -0.67 6.31
N THR A 158 7.84 -1.91 6.77
CA THR A 158 6.75 -2.87 7.01
C THR A 158 5.80 -2.38 8.08
N ILE A 159 6.29 -1.84 9.20
CA ILE A 159 5.45 -1.31 10.29
C ILE A 159 4.52 -0.21 9.77
N ILE A 160 5.04 0.72 8.97
CA ILE A 160 4.23 1.82 8.41
C ILE A 160 3.07 1.24 7.58
N LEU A 161 3.34 0.24 6.75
CA LEU A 161 2.31 -0.44 5.95
C LEU A 161 1.29 -1.20 6.81
N VAL A 162 1.75 -1.87 7.88
CA VAL A 162 0.88 -2.58 8.83
C VAL A 162 -0.08 -1.62 9.55
N TRP A 163 0.39 -0.44 9.94
CA TRP A 163 -0.47 0.60 10.50
C TRP A 163 -1.45 1.17 9.47
N LEU A 164 -0.98 1.42 8.24
CA LEU A 164 -1.83 1.90 7.15
C LEU A 164 -3.00 0.93 6.88
N ARG A 165 -2.76 -0.38 7.02
CA ARG A 165 -3.77 -1.42 6.83
C ARG A 165 -4.96 -1.32 7.80
N ILE A 166 -4.80 -0.75 8.99
CA ILE A 166 -5.92 -0.52 9.93
C ILE A 166 -7.01 0.33 9.28
N LEU A 167 -6.65 1.24 8.38
CA LEU A 167 -7.63 2.09 7.68
C LEU A 167 -8.65 1.26 6.90
N LYS A 168 -8.29 0.07 6.37
CA LYS A 168 -9.26 -0.81 5.71
C LYS A 168 -10.34 -1.29 6.68
N SER A 169 -9.97 -1.70 7.90
CA SER A 169 -10.93 -2.13 8.93
C SER A 169 -11.81 -0.97 9.43
N VAL A 170 -11.22 0.22 9.54
CA VAL A 170 -11.94 1.43 9.99
C VAL A 170 -12.91 1.95 8.90
N ARG A 171 -12.65 1.66 7.63
CA ARG A 171 -13.51 2.07 6.50
C ARG A 171 -14.94 1.53 6.61
N ALA A 172 -15.13 0.39 7.29
CA ALA A 172 -16.44 -0.23 7.47
C ALA A 172 -17.37 0.55 8.43
N TYR A 173 -16.84 1.52 9.19
CA TYR A 173 -17.63 2.35 10.09
C TYR A 173 -18.21 3.55 9.36
N ILE A 174 -19.48 3.85 9.64
CA ILE A 174 -20.25 4.89 8.93
C ILE A 174 -19.62 6.28 9.09
N GLU A 175 -19.10 6.60 10.28
CA GLU A 175 -18.54 7.92 10.58
C GLU A 175 -17.17 8.14 9.92
N LEU A 176 -16.32 7.10 9.87
CA LEU A 176 -14.93 7.20 9.42
C LEU A 176 -14.74 6.76 7.97
N GLY A 177 -15.64 5.94 7.43
CA GLY A 177 -15.61 5.42 6.07
C GLY A 177 -15.50 6.49 4.98
N PRO A 178 -16.33 7.56 5.00
CA PRO A 178 -16.25 8.63 4.01
C PRO A 178 -14.88 9.31 3.99
N PHE A 179 -14.27 9.57 5.15
CA PHE A 179 -12.94 10.19 5.24
C PHE A 179 -11.86 9.32 4.60
N ILE A 180 -11.89 8.01 4.85
CA ILE A 180 -10.92 7.06 4.30
C ILE A 180 -11.05 6.95 2.78
N VAL A 181 -12.29 6.97 2.26
CA VAL A 181 -12.54 6.99 0.81
C VAL A 181 -12.02 8.29 0.17
N ILE A 182 -12.23 9.43 0.82
CA ILE A 182 -11.70 10.73 0.36
C ILE A 182 -10.17 10.73 0.37
N LEU A 183 -9.53 10.19 1.42
CA LEU A 183 -8.08 10.08 1.53
C LEU A 183 -7.49 9.25 0.37
N GLY A 184 -8.13 8.13 0.02
CA GLY A 184 -7.71 7.31 -1.13
C GLY A 184 -7.77 8.09 -2.45
N LYS A 185 -8.82 8.90 -2.66
CA LYS A 185 -8.92 9.78 -3.84
C LYS A 185 -7.85 10.88 -3.82
N LEU A 186 -7.55 11.44 -2.64
CA LEU A 186 -6.54 12.48 -2.47
C LEU A 186 -5.14 11.99 -2.86
N ILE A 187 -4.76 10.76 -2.49
CA ILE A 187 -3.47 10.17 -2.86
C ILE A 187 -3.29 10.13 -4.38
N LEU A 188 -4.33 9.77 -5.14
CA LEU A 188 -4.27 9.77 -6.61
C LEU A 188 -4.12 11.20 -7.18
N VAL A 189 -4.77 12.18 -6.57
CA VAL A 189 -4.62 13.59 -6.95
C VAL A 189 -3.21 14.08 -6.67
N ILE A 190 -2.65 13.77 -5.49
CA ILE A 190 -1.26 14.08 -5.13
C ILE A 190 -0.30 13.39 -6.11
N GLY A 191 -0.53 12.13 -6.45
CA GLY A 191 0.29 11.40 -7.43
C GLY A 191 0.29 12.06 -8.82
N ARG A 192 -0.89 12.50 -9.29
CA ARG A 192 -1.01 13.30 -10.54
C ARG A 192 -0.26 14.62 -10.44
N PHE A 193 -0.30 15.28 -9.29
CA PHE A 193 0.45 16.52 -9.05
C PHE A 193 1.96 16.28 -9.02
N ILE A 194 2.44 15.22 -8.36
CA ILE A 194 3.85 14.81 -8.37
C ILE A 194 4.30 14.49 -9.79
N PHE A 195 3.49 13.78 -10.58
CA PHE A 195 3.79 13.50 -11.98
C PHE A 195 3.91 14.79 -12.80
N LEU A 196 2.93 15.70 -12.67
CA LEU A 196 2.96 17.01 -13.33
C LEU A 196 4.22 17.80 -12.94
N TYR A 197 4.54 17.79 -11.65
CA TYR A 197 5.75 18.39 -11.10
C TYR A 197 6.99 17.76 -11.76
N LEU A 198 7.15 16.44 -11.79
CA LEU A 198 8.29 15.80 -12.44
C LEU A 198 8.39 16.14 -13.95
N VAL A 199 7.26 16.22 -14.67
CA VAL A 199 7.22 16.59 -16.09
C VAL A 199 7.68 18.03 -16.35
N PHE A 200 7.41 18.98 -15.46
CA PHE A 200 7.93 20.34 -15.61
C PHE A 200 9.40 20.46 -15.20
N PHE A 201 9.82 19.72 -14.17
CA PHE A 201 11.15 19.87 -13.57
C PHE A 201 12.25 19.09 -14.30
N ILE A 202 11.96 17.90 -14.85
CA ILE A 202 12.96 17.10 -15.59
C ILE A 202 13.48 17.84 -16.83
N PRO A 203 12.63 18.47 -17.68
CA PRO A 203 13.09 19.25 -18.83
C PRO A 203 13.85 20.52 -18.45
N TYR A 204 13.46 21.20 -17.35
CA TYR A 204 14.18 22.37 -16.86
C TYR A 204 15.66 22.05 -16.57
N ARG A 205 15.93 20.87 -16.00
CA ARG A 205 17.31 20.38 -15.79
C ARG A 205 18.05 20.09 -17.10
N TYR A 206 17.38 19.53 -18.09
CA TYR A 206 18.01 19.13 -19.35
C TYR A 206 18.25 20.30 -20.32
N ASN A 207 17.52 21.41 -20.17
CA ASN A 207 17.74 22.67 -20.89
C ASN A 207 18.95 23.49 -20.39
N SER A 208 19.89 22.87 -19.67
CA SER A 208 21.17 23.47 -19.26
C SER A 208 22.15 23.71 -20.44
N SER A 209 21.81 23.36 -21.68
CA SER A 209 22.61 23.69 -22.86
C SER A 209 22.45 25.15 -23.35
N TYR A 210 21.58 25.96 -22.73
CA TYR A 210 21.51 27.40 -23.03
C TYR A 210 22.47 28.19 -22.13
N PRO A 211 23.25 29.15 -22.68
CA PRO A 211 24.32 29.86 -21.97
C PRO A 211 23.75 31.02 -21.12
N VAL A 212 22.80 30.71 -20.22
CA VAL A 212 22.36 31.64 -19.19
C VAL A 212 22.75 31.03 -17.85
N SER A 213 23.98 31.34 -17.42
CA SER A 213 24.51 30.98 -16.12
C SER A 213 23.76 31.75 -15.03
N VAL A 214 22.65 31.18 -14.55
CA VAL A 214 22.02 31.65 -13.31
C VAL A 214 22.81 31.04 -12.15
N GLN A 215 23.78 31.80 -11.65
CA GLN A 215 24.77 31.45 -10.59
C GLN A 215 24.19 31.04 -9.22
N TYR A 216 22.87 30.83 -9.10
CA TYR A 216 22.21 30.69 -7.80
C TYR A 216 21.96 29.25 -7.37
N PHE A 217 21.96 28.24 -8.25
CA PHE A 217 21.66 26.86 -7.86
C PHE A 217 22.65 25.85 -8.43
N ASP A 218 23.64 25.47 -7.62
CA ASP A 218 24.74 24.58 -8.04
C ASP A 218 24.34 23.09 -8.03
N THR A 219 23.32 22.71 -7.24
CA THR A 219 22.79 21.34 -7.23
C THR A 219 21.27 21.28 -7.45
N VAL A 220 20.81 20.16 -8.02
CA VAL A 220 19.39 19.88 -8.27
C VAL A 220 18.57 19.92 -6.99
N ASN A 221 19.15 19.48 -5.86
CA ASN A 221 18.48 19.46 -4.57
C ASN A 221 18.19 20.88 -4.06
N ASP A 222 19.13 21.82 -4.24
CA ASP A 222 18.98 23.21 -3.79
C ASP A 222 17.92 23.96 -4.61
N LEU A 223 17.89 23.71 -5.92
CA LEU A 223 16.85 24.24 -6.81
C LEU A 223 15.49 23.65 -6.46
N MET A 224 15.38 22.33 -6.29
CA MET A 224 14.12 21.66 -5.95
C MET A 224 13.57 22.13 -4.60
N PHE A 225 14.44 22.29 -3.60
CA PHE A 225 14.06 22.78 -2.28
C PHE A 225 13.62 24.25 -2.32
N SER A 226 14.37 25.11 -3.01
CA SER A 226 14.05 26.54 -3.14
C SER A 226 12.75 26.77 -3.91
N LEU A 227 12.50 26.01 -4.98
CA LEU A 227 11.27 26.14 -5.75
C LEU A 227 10.07 25.52 -5.03
N PHE A 228 10.27 24.43 -4.27
CA PHE A 228 9.25 23.92 -3.37
C PHE A 228 8.85 24.98 -2.33
N LEU A 229 9.82 25.66 -1.72
CA LEU A 229 9.55 26.77 -0.80
C LEU A 229 8.73 27.89 -1.47
N ILE A 230 9.07 28.27 -2.71
CA ILE A 230 8.29 29.27 -3.47
C ILE A 230 6.84 28.80 -3.68
N THR A 231 6.64 27.52 -4.02
CA THR A 231 5.27 26.97 -4.20
C THR A 231 4.51 26.80 -2.89
N ALA A 232 5.21 26.57 -1.78
CA ALA A 232 4.66 26.44 -0.44
C ALA A 232 4.48 27.79 0.28
N ASN A 233 4.68 28.90 -0.44
CA ASN A 233 4.65 30.27 0.09
C ASN A 233 5.60 30.48 1.29
N GLY A 234 6.74 29.80 1.26
CA GLY A 234 7.83 29.97 2.22
C GLY A 234 8.57 31.30 2.02
N PRO A 235 9.21 31.85 3.07
CA PRO A 235 9.97 33.10 2.96
C PRO A 235 11.07 32.97 1.91
N TYR A 236 11.10 33.89 0.95
CA TYR A 236 12.12 33.94 -0.11
C TYR A 236 13.55 34.03 0.44
N ASP A 237 13.73 34.62 1.62
CA ASP A 237 15.02 34.81 2.28
C ASP A 237 15.69 33.49 2.72
N LEU A 238 14.92 32.43 2.97
CA LEU A 238 15.47 31.13 3.41
C LEU A 238 16.11 30.32 2.27
N ALA A 239 15.66 30.52 1.03
CA ALA A 239 16.25 29.89 -0.15
C ALA A 239 17.64 30.46 -0.50
N VAL A 240 17.89 31.72 -0.11
CA VAL A 240 19.20 32.37 -0.24
C VAL A 240 20.08 32.03 0.96
N SER A 241 19.52 32.02 2.17
CA SER A 241 20.25 31.80 3.43
C SER A 241 20.70 30.34 3.66
N SER A 242 20.10 29.33 3.02
CA SER A 242 20.56 27.93 3.18
C SER A 242 21.98 27.69 2.66
N LYS A 243 22.49 28.55 1.76
CA LYS A 243 23.90 28.52 1.32
C LYS A 243 24.87 28.97 2.42
N ASP A 244 24.44 29.86 3.31
CA ASP A 244 25.27 30.37 4.41
C ASP A 244 25.29 29.43 5.63
N LEU A 245 24.30 28.53 5.74
CA LEU A 245 24.19 27.54 6.82
C LEU A 245 24.87 26.20 6.51
N LEU A 246 25.17 25.91 5.24
CA LEU A 246 25.86 24.68 4.80
C LEU A 246 27.37 24.89 4.57
N THR A 247 27.89 26.07 4.91
CA THR A 247 29.32 26.44 4.83
C THR A 247 30.04 26.46 6.19
N PHE A 248 29.48 25.78 7.20
CA PHE A 248 30.16 25.42 8.46
C PHE A 248 30.17 23.91 8.70
#